data_AF-A0A8J3RNP7-F1
#
_entry.id   AF-A0A8J3RNP7-F1
#
_cell.length_a   1.000
_cell.length_b   1.000
_cell.length_c   1.000
_cell.angle_alpha   90.00
_cell.angle_beta   90.00
_cell.angle_gamma   90.00
#
_symmetry.space_group_name_H-M   'P 1'
#
loop_
_entity.id
_entity.type
_entity.pdbx_description
1 polymer ?
#
loop_
_entity_poly.entity_id
_entity_poly.type
_entity_poly.pdbx_seq_one_letter_code
_entity_poly.pdbx_strand_id
1 'polypeptide(L)'
;MAVAAALFVHGTDTPELLHLWLRLETVTVVVRVAADWTFHIAPDEPGESYTMPELGSRVDIVPASVEVSSARHVGERLVRVVEEFDAEDPDQGVGAEFVFETGSVVAWSFEGDLHLAGR
;
A
#
# COMPACT_ATOMS: atom_id res chain seq x y z
N MET A 1 -10.56 -9.29 -8.01
CA MET A 1 -9.89 -8.04 -8.43
C MET A 1 -8.39 -8.21 -8.24
N ALA A 2 -7.59 -7.52 -9.05
CA ALA A 2 -6.16 -7.78 -9.24
C ALA A 2 -5.27 -7.05 -8.21
N VAL A 3 -5.56 -5.78 -7.94
CA VAL A 3 -5.03 -4.97 -6.83
C VAL A 3 -6.17 -4.03 -6.44
N ALA A 4 -6.34 -3.73 -5.16
CA ALA A 4 -7.24 -2.67 -4.72
C ALA A 4 -6.44 -1.56 -4.04
N ALA A 5 -6.89 -0.32 -4.20
CA ALA A 5 -6.31 0.85 -3.57
C ALA A 5 -7.41 1.61 -2.83
N ALA A 6 -7.14 2.00 -1.59
CA ALA A 6 -7.95 2.99 -0.89
C ALA A 6 -7.39 4.37 -1.24
N LEU A 7 -8.16 5.12 -2.00
CA LEU A 7 -7.82 6.49 -2.39
C LEU A 7 -8.62 7.46 -1.54
N PHE A 8 -7.91 8.45 -1.00
CA PHE A 8 -8.47 9.56 -0.27
C PHE A 8 -8.38 10.81 -1.13
N VAL A 9 -9.45 11.59 -1.19
CA VAL A 9 -9.45 12.88 -1.87
C VAL A 9 -9.88 13.93 -0.86
N HIS A 10 -8.98 14.86 -0.54
CA HIS A 10 -9.36 16.06 0.19
C HIS A 10 -9.71 17.17 -0.80
N GLY A 11 -10.97 17.62 -0.83
CA GLY A 11 -11.39 18.73 -1.68
C GLY A 11 -11.13 18.52 -3.18
N THR A 12 -10.28 19.37 -3.79
CA THR A 12 -9.94 19.36 -5.23
C THR A 12 -8.55 18.79 -5.52
N ASP A 13 -7.91 18.17 -4.53
CA ASP A 13 -6.54 17.69 -4.65
C ASP A 13 -6.44 16.34 -5.40
N THR A 14 -5.21 16.00 -5.78
CA THR A 14 -4.92 14.69 -6.39
C THR A 14 -5.19 13.59 -5.36
N PRO A 15 -5.79 12.44 -5.73
CA PRO A 15 -6.07 11.38 -4.78
C PRO A 15 -4.80 10.86 -4.11
N GLU A 16 -4.79 10.83 -2.78
CA GLU A 16 -3.72 10.27 -1.94
C GLU A 16 -3.97 8.77 -1.75
N LEU A 17 -2.90 7.97 -1.81
CA LEU A 17 -2.97 6.53 -1.59
C LEU A 17 -2.85 6.26 -0.09
N LEU A 18 -3.90 5.72 0.52
CA LEU A 18 -3.88 5.32 1.93
C LEU A 18 -3.45 3.86 2.10
N HIS A 19 -4.17 2.96 1.44
CA HIS A 19 -3.96 1.52 1.56
C HIS A 19 -3.81 0.89 0.18
N LEU A 20 -2.94 -0.11 0.08
CA LEU A 20 -2.77 -0.95 -1.11
C LEU A 20 -2.98 -2.41 -0.73
N TRP A 21 -3.97 -3.06 -1.32
CA TRP A 21 -4.14 -4.50 -1.23
C TRP A 21 -3.45 -5.19 -2.41
N LEU A 22 -2.40 -5.94 -2.11
CA LEU A 22 -1.66 -6.75 -3.06
C LEU A 22 -2.16 -8.19 -3.01
N ARG A 23 -2.76 -8.63 -4.11
CA ARG A 23 -3.15 -10.03 -4.26
C ARG A 23 -1.96 -10.85 -4.75
N LEU A 24 -1.39 -11.64 -3.85
CA LEU A 24 -0.33 -12.60 -4.13
C LEU A 24 -0.94 -13.94 -4.55
N GLU A 25 -0.09 -14.91 -4.92
CA GLU A 25 -0.52 -16.26 -5.30
C GLU A 25 -1.48 -16.92 -4.28
N THR A 26 -1.20 -16.77 -2.98
CA THR A 26 -1.90 -17.51 -1.91
C THR A 26 -2.61 -16.64 -0.88
N VAL A 27 -2.34 -15.33 -0.85
CA VAL A 27 -2.85 -14.42 0.18
C VAL A 27 -2.98 -13.00 -0.37
N THR A 28 -3.95 -12.26 0.14
CA THR A 28 -4.03 -10.81 -0.05
C THR A 28 -3.44 -10.13 1.18
N VAL A 29 -2.51 -9.20 0.95
CA VAL A 29 -1.94 -8.37 2.03
C VAL A 29 -2.33 -6.92 1.82
N VAL A 30 -2.61 -6.22 2.91
CA VAL A 30 -2.71 -4.75 2.91
C VAL A 30 -1.36 -4.16 3.28
N VAL A 31 -0.98 -3.14 2.53
CA VAL A 31 0.14 -2.25 2.80
C VAL A 31 -0.44 -0.89 3.13
N ARG A 32 -0.10 -0.34 4.28
CA ARG A 32 -0.60 0.97 4.74
C ARG A 32 0.39 1.67 5.64
N VAL A 33 0.22 2.98 5.79
CA VAL A 33 0.85 3.78 6.84
C VAL A 33 -0.19 3.99 7.94
N ALA A 34 0.12 3.62 9.18
CA ALA A 34 -0.77 3.86 10.31
C ALA A 34 -0.68 5.30 10.82
N ALA A 35 -1.59 5.67 11.73
CA ALA A 35 -1.66 7.02 12.29
C ALA A 35 -0.41 7.43 13.09
N ASP A 36 0.39 6.46 13.54
CA ASP A 36 1.70 6.67 14.17
C ASP A 36 2.85 6.75 13.14
N TRP A 37 2.51 6.87 11.86
CA TRP A 37 3.43 6.90 10.71
C TRP A 37 4.26 5.63 10.54
N THR A 38 3.83 4.53 11.15
CA THR A 38 4.46 3.24 10.98
C THR A 38 3.93 2.56 9.72
N PHE A 39 4.84 2.04 8.92
CA PHE A 39 4.53 1.21 7.78
C PHE A 39 4.11 -0.18 8.24
N HIS A 40 2.93 -0.66 7.79
CA HIS A 40 2.38 -1.95 8.17
C HIS A 40 2.05 -2.82 6.96
N ILE A 41 2.44 -4.09 7.06
CA ILE A 41 2.05 -5.16 6.14
C ILE A 41 1.32 -6.24 6.93
N ALA A 42 0.10 -6.58 6.53
CA ALA A 42 -0.66 -7.65 7.17
C ALA A 42 -1.58 -8.36 6.18
N PRO A 43 -1.91 -9.65 6.39
CA PRO A 43 -2.97 -10.32 5.65
C PRO A 43 -4.32 -9.61 5.86
N ASP A 44 -4.97 -9.22 4.78
CA ASP A 44 -6.25 -8.51 4.81
C ASP A 44 -6.91 -8.51 3.42
N GLU A 45 -8.23 -8.33 3.36
CA GLU A 45 -9.00 -8.24 2.12
C GLU A 45 -9.61 -6.85 1.97
N PRO A 46 -9.73 -6.31 0.75
CA PRO A 46 -10.32 -5.00 0.53
C PRO A 46 -11.80 -4.98 0.93
N GLY A 47 -12.16 -4.03 1.79
CA GLY A 47 -13.53 -3.77 2.20
C GLY A 47 -14.33 -2.91 1.21
N GLU A 48 -15.42 -2.33 1.69
CA GLU A 48 -16.22 -1.34 0.96
C GLU A 48 -15.67 0.08 1.17
N SER A 49 -15.89 0.99 0.21
CA SER A 49 -15.61 2.42 0.38
C SER A 49 -16.30 2.97 1.63
N TYR A 50 -15.63 3.87 2.35
CA TYR A 50 -16.13 4.41 3.61
C TYR A 50 -15.92 5.93 3.72
N THR A 51 -16.56 6.55 4.70
CA THR A 51 -16.29 7.96 5.05
C THR A 51 -15.38 7.97 6.26
N MET A 52 -14.30 8.74 6.22
CA MET A 52 -13.44 9.00 7.36
C MET A 52 -14.01 10.21 8.13
N PRO A 53 -14.73 9.99 9.24
CA PRO A 53 -15.48 11.06 9.91
C PRO A 53 -14.58 12.16 10.48
N GLU A 54 -13.34 11.84 10.85
CA GLU A 54 -12.36 12.76 11.41
C GLU A 54 -12.00 13.88 10.42
N LEU A 55 -11.98 13.54 9.12
CA LEU A 55 -11.65 14.45 8.03
C LEU A 55 -12.86 14.85 7.19
N GLY A 56 -14.05 14.33 7.52
CA GLY A 56 -15.30 14.55 6.78
C GLY A 56 -15.21 14.16 5.29
N SER A 57 -14.28 13.28 4.94
CA SER A 57 -13.89 12.99 3.56
C SER A 57 -14.13 11.51 3.22
N ARG A 58 -14.37 11.23 1.94
CA ARG A 58 -14.66 9.87 1.45
C ARG A 58 -13.37 9.17 1.05
N VAL A 59 -13.26 7.91 1.43
CA VAL A 59 -12.22 6.98 0.99
C VAL A 59 -12.85 6.00 0.03
N ASP A 60 -12.40 6.01 -1.21
CA ASP A 60 -12.87 5.11 -2.25
C ASP A 60 -11.91 3.92 -2.41
N ILE A 61 -12.45 2.73 -2.22
CA ILE A 61 -11.73 1.48 -2.49
C ILE A 61 -12.01 1.10 -3.95
N VAL A 62 -11.01 1.30 -4.79
CA VAL A 62 -11.11 1.07 -6.24
C VAL A 62 -10.10 0.03 -6.69
N PRO A 63 -10.33 -0.67 -7.80
CA PRO A 63 -9.27 -1.42 -8.45
C PRO A 63 -8.10 -0.49 -8.74
N ALA A 64 -6.88 -0.85 -8.32
CA ALA A 64 -5.72 -0.02 -8.65
C ALA A 64 -5.55 0.00 -10.17
N SER A 65 -5.30 1.18 -10.74
CA SER A 65 -5.05 1.31 -12.18
C SER A 65 -3.74 0.60 -12.55
N VAL A 66 -3.64 0.17 -13.81
CA VAL A 66 -2.47 -0.53 -14.37
C VAL A 66 -1.17 0.30 -14.28
N GLU A 67 -1.28 1.59 -13.99
CA GLU A 67 -0.16 2.52 -13.85
C GLU A 67 0.52 2.45 -12.48
N VAL A 68 -0.08 1.77 -11.49
CA VAL A 68 0.61 1.47 -10.24
C VAL A 68 1.61 0.35 -10.49
N SER A 69 2.89 0.57 -10.18
CA SER A 69 3.98 -0.35 -10.52
C SER A 69 3.82 -1.78 -9.97
N SER A 70 2.94 -1.97 -8.98
CA SER A 70 2.58 -3.27 -8.41
C SER A 70 1.57 -4.07 -9.24
N ALA A 71 0.82 -3.44 -10.15
CA ALA A 71 -0.21 -4.11 -10.95
C ALA A 71 0.37 -5.20 -11.87
N ARG A 72 1.66 -5.10 -12.23
CA ARG A 72 2.34 -6.12 -13.04
C ARG A 72 2.62 -7.42 -12.29
N HIS A 73 2.60 -7.39 -10.94
CA HIS A 73 2.95 -8.53 -10.08
C HIS A 73 1.76 -9.25 -9.45
N VAL A 74 0.56 -8.96 -9.94
CA VAL A 74 -0.66 -9.57 -9.41
C VAL A 74 -0.67 -11.08 -9.62
N GLY A 75 -0.96 -11.81 -8.55
CA GLY A 75 -1.02 -13.26 -8.57
C GLY A 75 0.35 -13.93 -8.72
N GLU A 76 1.42 -13.15 -8.76
CA GLU A 76 2.77 -13.69 -8.70
C GLU A 76 3.07 -14.21 -7.29
N ARG A 77 4.01 -15.15 -7.25
CA ARG A 77 4.56 -15.66 -6.01
C ARG A 77 5.53 -14.63 -5.43
N LEU A 78 5.26 -14.22 -4.20
CA LEU A 78 6.21 -13.43 -3.43
C LEU A 78 7.40 -14.31 -3.03
N VAL A 79 8.61 -13.89 -3.41
CA VAL A 79 9.86 -14.59 -3.09
C VAL A 79 10.34 -14.20 -1.70
N ARG A 80 10.35 -12.90 -1.40
CA ARG A 80 10.68 -12.35 -0.08
C ARG A 80 10.13 -10.94 0.10
N VAL A 81 10.06 -10.53 1.35
CA VAL A 81 9.87 -9.12 1.76
C VAL A 81 11.13 -8.67 2.48
N VAL A 82 11.61 -7.48 2.16
CA VAL A 82 12.69 -6.82 2.89
C VAL A 82 12.10 -5.57 3.52
N GLU A 83 11.86 -5.61 4.82
CA GLU A 83 11.35 -4.46 5.57
C GLU A 83 12.49 -3.47 5.83
N GLU A 84 12.20 -2.19 5.67
CA GLU A 84 13.09 -1.07 5.97
C GLU A 84 12.60 -0.38 7.24
N PHE A 85 13.53 -0.12 8.16
CA PHE A 85 13.25 0.48 9.46
C PHE A 85 13.98 1.81 9.59
N ASP A 86 13.43 2.71 10.40
CA ASP A 86 14.06 3.98 10.71
C ASP A 86 15.39 3.75 11.44
N ALA A 87 16.41 4.54 11.12
CA ALA A 87 17.73 4.40 11.72
C ALA A 87 17.80 4.96 13.15
N GLU A 88 16.94 5.92 13.47
CA GLU A 88 16.79 6.56 14.77
C GLU A 88 15.77 5.82 15.66
N ASP A 89 14.76 5.17 15.06
CA ASP A 89 13.80 4.28 15.73
C ASP A 89 13.68 2.90 15.03
N PRO A 90 14.44 1.89 15.48
CA PRO A 90 14.49 0.58 14.80
C PRO A 90 13.20 -0.25 14.92
N ASP A 91 12.25 0.16 15.78
CA ASP A 91 10.94 -0.48 15.87
C ASP A 91 9.94 0.14 14.87
N GLN A 92 10.31 1.26 14.23
CA GLN A 92 9.48 1.95 13.25
C GLN A 92 9.79 1.47 11.83
N GLY A 93 8.86 0.74 11.23
CA GLY A 93 8.92 0.42 9.80
C GLY A 93 8.69 1.67 8.95
N VAL A 94 9.58 1.94 7.99
CA VAL A 94 9.50 3.08 7.06
C VAL A 94 9.23 2.65 5.62
N GLY A 95 9.38 1.37 5.32
CA GLY A 95 9.07 0.83 4.00
C GLY A 95 9.30 -0.67 3.90
N ALA A 96 9.10 -1.19 2.69
CA ALA A 96 9.41 -2.56 2.35
C ALA A 96 9.64 -2.74 0.83
N GLU A 97 10.56 -3.62 0.48
CA GLU A 97 10.69 -4.16 -0.87
C GLU A 97 10.02 -5.55 -0.96
N PHE A 98 9.00 -5.63 -1.81
CA PHE A 98 8.35 -6.88 -2.22
C PHE A 98 9.06 -7.43 -3.44
N VAL A 99 9.71 -8.58 -3.30
CA VAL A 99 10.47 -9.21 -4.38
C VAL A 99 9.66 -10.37 -4.98
N PHE A 100 9.48 -10.31 -6.29
CA PHE A 100 8.83 -11.32 -7.12
C PHE A 100 9.87 -11.96 -8.04
N GLU A 101 9.50 -13.03 -8.75
CA GLU A 101 10.41 -13.66 -9.73
C GLU A 101 10.70 -12.76 -10.93
N THR A 102 9.77 -11.85 -11.27
CA THR A 102 9.85 -10.99 -12.45
C THR A 102 10.34 -9.56 -12.16
N GLY A 103 10.54 -9.20 -10.90
CA GLY A 103 10.96 -7.86 -10.49
C GLY A 103 10.65 -7.56 -9.02
N SER A 104 10.72 -6.29 -8.63
CA SER A 104 10.33 -5.86 -7.28
C SER A 104 9.45 -4.62 -7.27
N VAL A 105 8.74 -4.45 -6.15
CA VAL A 105 7.99 -3.25 -5.81
C VAL A 105 8.52 -2.74 -4.49
N VAL A 106 8.96 -1.49 -4.46
CA VAL A 106 9.29 -0.80 -3.21
C VAL A 106 8.09 0.01 -2.80
N ALA A 107 7.72 -0.10 -1.53
CA ALA A 107 6.70 0.70 -0.89
C ALA A 107 7.32 1.40 0.30
N TRP A 108 7.09 2.70 0.46
CA TRP A 108 7.66 3.46 1.57
C TRP A 108 6.72 4.55 2.02
N SER A 109 6.90 5.01 3.26
CA SER A 109 6.24 6.20 3.77
C SER A 109 7.13 7.43 3.58
N PHE A 110 6.53 8.55 3.17
CA PHE A 110 7.18 9.86 3.22
C PHE A 110 6.15 10.89 3.69
N GLU A 111 6.46 11.64 4.75
CA GLU A 111 5.53 12.64 5.36
C GLU A 111 4.13 12.07 5.71
N GLY A 112 4.02 10.76 5.91
CA GLY A 112 2.76 10.08 6.22
C GLY A 112 2.06 9.46 5.00
N ASP A 113 2.53 9.75 3.78
CA ASP A 113 1.95 9.26 2.54
C ASP A 113 2.57 7.92 2.11
N LEU A 114 1.76 7.05 1.52
CA LEU A 114 2.23 5.79 0.95
C LEU A 114 2.65 5.98 -0.52
N HIS A 115 3.91 5.67 -0.80
CA HIS A 115 4.49 5.72 -2.14
C HIS A 115 4.88 4.33 -2.64
N LEU A 116 4.88 4.16 -3.96
CA LEU A 116 5.19 2.91 -4.65
C LEU A 116 6.10 3.17 -5.85
N ALA A 117 7.09 2.29 -6.06
CA ALA A 117 7.88 2.25 -7.29
C ALA A 117 8.21 0.80 -7.68
N GLY A 118 8.20 0.53 -8.99
CA GLY A 118 8.65 -0.74 -9.55
C GLY A 118 10.11 -0.69 -9.97
N ARG A 119 10.80 -1.83 -9.86
CA ARG A 119 12.13 -2.07 -10.42
C ARG A 119 12.13 -3.23 -11.40
#